data_AF-A0A199VLJ6-F1
#
_entry.id   AF-A0A199VLJ6-F1
#
_cell.length_a   1.000
_cell.length_b   1.000
_cell.length_c   1.000
_cell.angle_alpha   90.00
_cell.angle_beta   90.00
_cell.angle_gamma   90.00
#
_symmetry.space_group_name_H-M   'P 1'
#
loop_
_entity.id
_entity.type
_entity.pdbx_description
1 polymer ?
#
loop_
_entity_poly.entity_id
_entity_poly.type
_entity_poly.pdbx_seq_one_letter_code
_entity_poly.pdbx_strand_id
1 'polypeptide(L)'
;MPSSPKVFHTRTTPFRCFFFHSSALALACFLFGLAGFIFGFVALSRQSLASSSSSSSSSSSYSRRGPEFQPLSVSVAWDRGGGGGGGDIAAAEHPDSLGGGSRGRHKAMAFVGIQTGFASAGRRRALRKTWFPSDRQGLLRLEEATGLAFRFVIGKTNDKSKMAALRREVEEYDDFMLLDIEEEYSKLPYKTLAFFKAAYALFDSEFYVKADDDIYLRPDRLSLLLAKERSHTQTYIGCMKKGPVFTDPKLKWYEPLSYLLGNEYFLHAYGPIYAFFRMFSNEDVTIGAWMLAMNVNHENLHALCEPDCTQSSIAVWDIPKCSGLCHPEVKMLQLHQREICSGRSTSAADG
;
A
#
# COMPACT_ATOMS: atom_id res chain seq x y z
N MET A 1 59.13 3.54 -28.87
CA MET A 1 59.58 4.62 -29.77
C MET A 1 59.80 4.03 -31.16
N PRO A 2 59.50 4.76 -32.25
CA PRO A 2 58.17 4.69 -32.89
C PRO A 2 58.25 4.59 -34.44
N SER A 3 57.07 4.60 -35.09
CA SER A 3 56.72 5.08 -36.46
C SER A 3 55.74 4.08 -37.12
N SER A 4 54.54 4.40 -37.63
CA SER A 4 53.96 5.66 -38.11
C SER A 4 52.41 5.60 -38.03
N PRO A 5 51.72 6.74 -37.88
CA PRO A 5 50.26 6.83 -37.99
C PRO A 5 49.82 7.02 -39.45
N LYS A 6 48.73 6.34 -39.85
CA LYS A 6 48.06 6.56 -41.14
C LYS A 6 47.15 7.79 -41.04
N VAL A 7 47.46 8.80 -41.86
CA VAL A 7 46.68 10.02 -42.07
C VAL A 7 45.46 9.68 -42.93
N PHE A 8 44.25 9.95 -42.44
CA PHE A 8 43.04 9.99 -43.24
C PHE A 8 42.77 11.43 -43.68
N HIS A 9 42.82 11.66 -44.99
CA HIS A 9 42.44 12.92 -45.61
C HIS A 9 40.92 13.10 -45.60
N THR A 10 40.46 14.23 -45.07
CA THR A 10 39.11 14.75 -45.22
C THR A 10 38.91 15.24 -46.66
N ARG A 11 37.96 14.63 -47.38
CA ARG A 11 37.54 15.07 -48.72
C ARG A 11 36.41 16.07 -48.59
N THR A 12 36.74 17.35 -48.63
CA THR A 12 35.78 18.45 -48.81
C THR A 12 35.31 18.48 -50.26
N THR A 13 34.00 18.38 -50.46
CA THR A 13 33.33 18.63 -51.76
C THR A 13 32.79 20.06 -51.75
N PRO A 14 32.93 20.84 -52.85
CA PRO A 14 32.39 22.18 -52.90
C PRO A 14 30.90 22.12 -53.30
N PHE A 15 30.02 22.60 -52.43
CA PHE A 15 28.65 22.95 -52.80
C PHE A 15 28.70 24.20 -53.69
N ARG A 16 28.31 24.05 -54.97
CA ARG A 16 28.03 25.16 -55.88
C ARG A 16 26.69 25.80 -55.47
N CYS A 17 26.74 27.09 -55.14
CA CYS A 17 25.56 27.95 -55.08
C CYS A 17 24.95 28.09 -56.48
N PHE A 18 23.69 27.69 -56.63
CA PHE A 18 22.83 28.19 -57.70
C PHE A 18 21.83 29.18 -57.08
N PHE A 19 22.08 30.47 -57.31
CA PHE A 19 21.08 31.52 -57.11
C PHE A 19 20.01 31.37 -58.20
N PHE A 20 18.79 31.00 -57.82
CA PHE A 20 17.60 31.26 -58.63
C PHE A 20 16.83 32.42 -58.00
N HIS A 21 16.86 33.56 -58.68
CA HIS A 21 15.89 34.63 -58.48
C HIS A 21 14.49 34.09 -58.82
N SER A 22 13.58 34.09 -57.85
CA SER A 22 12.15 34.03 -58.16
C SER A 22 11.34 34.76 -57.11
N SER A 23 11.05 36.03 -57.41
CA SER A 23 10.17 36.93 -56.66
C SER A 23 8.72 36.42 -56.53
N ALA A 24 8.36 35.33 -57.22
CA ALA A 24 7.02 34.73 -57.18
C ALA A 24 6.74 33.89 -55.92
N LEU A 25 7.76 33.26 -55.33
CA LEU A 25 7.60 32.41 -54.14
C LEU A 25 7.35 33.22 -52.85
N ALA A 26 7.94 34.42 -52.75
CA ALA A 26 7.75 35.29 -51.60
C ALA A 26 6.32 35.88 -51.52
N LEU A 27 5.69 36.15 -52.66
CA LEU A 27 4.33 36.69 -52.72
C LEU A 27 3.28 35.62 -52.32
N ALA A 28 3.51 34.37 -52.70
CA ALA A 28 2.64 33.25 -52.32
C ALA A 28 2.67 32.98 -50.80
N CYS A 29 3.84 33.04 -50.17
CA CYS A 29 3.97 32.86 -48.73
C CYS A 29 3.29 33.96 -47.91
N PHE A 30 3.25 35.21 -48.40
CA PHE A 30 2.54 36.30 -47.73
C PHE A 30 1.01 36.15 -47.79
N LEU A 31 0.45 35.66 -48.90
CA LEU A 31 -0.99 35.47 -49.05
C LEU A 31 -1.53 34.31 -48.20
N PHE A 32 -0.77 33.21 -48.07
CA PHE A 32 -1.14 32.11 -47.16
C PHE A 32 -1.02 32.49 -45.68
N GLY A 33 -0.04 33.34 -45.31
CA GLY A 33 0.11 33.84 -43.94
C GLY A 33 -1.05 34.74 -43.49
N LEU A 34 -1.58 35.59 -44.39
CA LEU A 34 -2.69 36.49 -44.10
C LEU A 34 -4.04 35.76 -43.95
N ALA A 35 -4.28 34.72 -44.73
CA ALA A 35 -5.48 33.89 -44.61
C ALA A 35 -5.52 33.08 -43.29
N GLY A 36 -4.36 32.58 -42.84
CA GLY A 36 -4.24 31.87 -41.56
C GLY A 36 -4.48 32.76 -40.33
N PHE A 37 -4.09 34.04 -40.41
CA PHE A 37 -4.27 35.00 -39.31
C PHE A 37 -5.74 35.42 -39.14
N ILE A 38 -6.51 35.52 -40.24
CA ILE A 38 -7.95 35.84 -40.21
C ILE A 38 -8.77 34.67 -39.66
N PHE A 39 -8.44 33.42 -40.03
CA PHE A 39 -9.11 32.23 -39.49
C PHE A 39 -8.83 32.01 -37.99
N GLY A 40 -7.62 32.35 -37.52
CA GLY A 40 -7.27 32.28 -36.09
C GLY A 40 -8.07 33.25 -35.21
N PHE A 41 -8.34 34.47 -35.70
CA PHE A 41 -9.12 35.47 -34.95
C PHE A 41 -10.62 35.14 -34.84
N VAL A 42 -11.20 34.52 -35.87
CA VAL A 42 -12.61 34.08 -35.85
C VAL A 42 -12.82 32.89 -34.91
N ALA A 43 -11.82 32.02 -34.75
CA ALA A 43 -11.85 30.91 -33.80
C ALA A 43 -11.77 31.38 -32.33
N LEU A 44 -10.96 32.40 -32.05
CA LEU A 44 -10.80 32.99 -30.71
C LEU A 44 -11.99 33.88 -30.30
N SER A 45 -12.63 34.58 -31.25
CA SER A 45 -13.81 35.39 -30.93
C SER A 45 -15.05 34.55 -30.61
N ARG A 46 -15.18 33.36 -31.20
CA ARG A 46 -16.28 32.41 -30.92
C ARG A 46 -16.16 31.69 -29.57
N GLN A 47 -14.95 31.56 -29.01
CA GLN A 47 -14.76 30.98 -27.67
C GLN A 47 -15.06 31.97 -26.52
N SER A 48 -14.94 33.27 -26.78
CA SER A 48 -15.17 34.33 -25.78
C SER A 48 -16.66 34.63 -25.53
N LEU A 49 -17.56 34.30 -26.46
CA LEU A 49 -19.02 34.52 -26.32
C LEU A 49 -19.79 33.34 -25.71
N ALA A 50 -19.14 32.23 -25.36
CA ALA A 50 -19.80 31.03 -24.85
C ALA A 50 -19.69 30.83 -23.32
N SER A 51 -19.18 31.84 -22.59
CA SER A 51 -19.07 31.80 -21.13
C SER A 51 -20.10 32.70 -20.45
N SER A 52 -21.38 32.39 -20.61
CA SER A 52 -22.46 32.94 -19.77
C SER A 52 -23.79 32.19 -19.99
N SER A 53 -23.98 31.09 -19.27
CA SER A 53 -25.28 30.71 -18.65
C SER A 53 -25.20 29.34 -18.00
N SER A 54 -25.64 29.29 -16.75
CA SER A 54 -25.79 28.10 -15.92
C SER A 54 -27.17 27.47 -16.10
N SER A 55 -27.22 26.18 -15.75
CA SER A 55 -28.35 25.37 -15.22
C SER A 55 -28.94 24.25 -16.08
N SER A 56 -28.65 23.03 -15.59
CA SER A 56 -29.46 21.80 -15.54
C SER A 56 -30.37 21.41 -16.71
N SER A 57 -30.06 20.28 -17.36
CA SER A 57 -30.72 18.99 -17.11
C SER A 57 -30.35 17.94 -18.17
N SER A 58 -30.37 16.69 -17.72
CA SER A 58 -29.88 15.47 -18.34
C SER A 58 -30.41 15.20 -19.75
N SER A 59 -29.51 14.85 -20.68
CA SER A 59 -29.79 13.90 -21.78
C SER A 59 -28.48 13.39 -22.38
N SER A 60 -28.38 12.06 -22.43
CA SER A 60 -27.32 11.25 -23.02
C SER A 60 -26.80 11.80 -24.35
N SER A 61 -25.52 12.16 -24.39
CA SER A 61 -24.77 12.24 -25.64
C SER A 61 -23.39 11.65 -25.43
N TYR A 62 -23.15 10.59 -26.19
CA TYR A 62 -21.90 9.83 -26.28
C TYR A 62 -20.79 10.73 -26.82
N SER A 63 -20.22 11.59 -25.98
CA SER A 63 -18.96 12.28 -26.29
C SER A 63 -17.82 11.31 -26.04
N ARG A 64 -17.14 10.91 -27.13
CA ARG A 64 -15.84 10.20 -27.09
C ARG A 64 -14.86 11.02 -26.26
N ARG A 65 -14.69 10.70 -24.97
CA ARG A 65 -13.51 11.10 -24.20
C ARG A 65 -12.32 10.38 -24.82
N GLY A 66 -11.23 11.12 -25.04
CA GLY A 66 -9.90 10.52 -25.22
C GLY A 66 -9.55 9.64 -24.02
N PRO A 67 -8.43 8.90 -24.04
CA PRO A 67 -8.05 8.05 -22.90
C PRO A 67 -7.94 8.92 -21.65
N GLU A 68 -8.91 8.79 -20.76
CA GLU A 68 -8.93 9.45 -19.46
C GLU A 68 -7.81 8.80 -18.65
N PHE A 69 -6.66 9.48 -18.59
CA PHE A 69 -5.49 9.00 -17.86
C PHE A 69 -5.85 8.89 -16.38
N GLN A 70 -6.02 7.67 -15.89
CA GLN A 70 -6.32 7.45 -14.48
C GLN A 70 -5.12 7.83 -13.62
N PRO A 71 -5.30 8.60 -12.53
CA PRO A 71 -4.19 8.96 -11.63
C PRO A 71 -3.56 7.69 -11.06
N LEU A 72 -2.23 7.68 -10.96
CA LEU A 72 -1.50 6.60 -10.30
C LEU A 72 -1.50 6.79 -8.78
N SER A 73 -1.56 8.03 -8.32
CA SER A 73 -1.71 8.35 -6.91
C SER A 73 -3.09 8.02 -6.41
N VAL A 74 -3.14 7.46 -5.21
CA VAL A 74 -4.38 7.00 -4.57
C VAL A 74 -4.45 7.54 -3.15
N SER A 75 -5.65 7.95 -2.73
CA SER A 75 -5.92 8.34 -1.35
C SER A 75 -6.83 7.31 -0.71
N VAL A 76 -6.45 6.81 0.46
CA VAL A 76 -7.19 5.81 1.21
C VAL A 76 -7.70 6.41 2.50
N ALA A 77 -9.02 6.62 2.54
CA ALA A 77 -9.74 6.98 3.76
C ALA A 77 -10.35 5.70 4.35
N TRP A 78 -10.23 5.53 5.66
CA TRP A 78 -10.92 4.47 6.39
C TRP A 78 -12.14 5.09 7.05
N ASP A 79 -13.33 4.53 6.81
CA ASP A 79 -14.54 5.00 7.48
C ASP A 79 -14.36 4.86 9.00
N ARG A 80 -14.39 6.00 9.71
CA ARG A 80 -14.50 6.03 11.16
C ARG A 80 -15.97 5.83 11.52
N GLY A 81 -16.43 4.58 11.50
CA GLY A 81 -17.75 4.19 12.00
C GLY A 81 -17.91 4.63 13.46
N GLY A 82 -18.94 5.45 13.70
CA GLY A 82 -19.24 6.11 14.97
C GLY A 82 -19.64 5.15 16.09
N GLY A 83 -19.46 5.62 17.32
CA GLY A 83 -19.96 4.95 18.51
C GLY A 83 -21.49 5.01 18.62
N GLY A 84 -22.07 3.93 19.15
CA GLY A 84 -23.45 3.89 19.62
C GLY A 84 -24.14 2.54 19.43
N GLY A 85 -24.15 1.72 20.49
CA GLY A 85 -25.28 0.82 20.79
C GLY A 85 -25.29 -0.58 20.18
N GLY A 86 -24.94 -1.57 21.01
CA GLY A 86 -25.69 -2.82 21.22
C GLY A 86 -26.01 -3.75 20.04
N GLY A 87 -25.35 -4.92 20.03
CA GLY A 87 -25.91 -6.22 19.67
C GLY A 87 -26.41 -6.41 18.24
N ASP A 88 -25.60 -7.07 17.40
CA ASP A 88 -25.93 -8.38 16.84
C ASP A 88 -24.79 -8.89 15.96
N ILE A 89 -24.47 -10.18 16.12
CA ILE A 89 -23.45 -10.90 15.35
C ILE A 89 -24.02 -11.18 13.96
N ALA A 90 -23.47 -10.53 12.94
CA ALA A 90 -23.62 -10.94 11.55
C ALA A 90 -22.28 -10.83 10.83
N ALA A 91 -22.03 -11.83 9.98
CA ALA A 91 -20.76 -12.19 9.37
C ALA A 91 -20.01 -11.03 8.70
N ALA A 92 -18.67 -11.15 8.70
CA ALA A 92 -17.74 -10.27 8.03
C ALA A 92 -18.16 -9.99 6.57
N GLU A 93 -18.72 -8.81 6.33
CA GLU A 93 -18.97 -8.31 5.00
C GLU A 93 -17.66 -7.90 4.32
N HIS A 94 -17.52 -8.37 3.09
CA HIS A 94 -16.49 -8.04 2.12
C HIS A 94 -16.30 -6.52 1.98
N PRO A 95 -15.06 -5.99 1.87
CA PRO A 95 -14.84 -4.58 1.63
C PRO A 95 -15.00 -4.27 0.13
N ASP A 96 -16.22 -4.37 -0.39
CA ASP A 96 -16.57 -3.91 -1.75
C ASP A 96 -17.07 -2.44 -1.77
N SER A 97 -17.04 -1.77 -0.63
CA SER A 97 -17.62 -0.43 -0.45
C SER A 97 -16.59 0.70 -0.36
N LEU A 98 -15.41 0.56 -0.98
CA LEU A 98 -14.53 1.70 -1.23
C LEU A 98 -14.91 2.31 -2.58
N GLY A 99 -15.70 3.38 -2.52
CA GLY A 99 -16.40 4.00 -3.66
C GLY A 99 -15.51 4.29 -4.88
N GLY A 100 -15.88 3.65 -6.00
CA GLY A 100 -15.27 3.88 -7.32
C GLY A 100 -15.54 2.76 -8.34
N GLY A 101 -16.78 2.26 -8.42
CA GLY A 101 -17.31 1.41 -9.50
C GLY A 101 -16.46 0.20 -9.92
N SER A 102 -16.75 -1.00 -9.37
CA SER A 102 -16.41 -2.34 -9.90
C SER A 102 -15.24 -2.41 -10.91
N ARG A 103 -14.08 -1.88 -10.54
CA ARG A 103 -12.82 -2.18 -11.19
C ARG A 103 -12.09 -3.10 -10.23
N GLY A 104 -11.90 -4.35 -10.65
CA GLY A 104 -11.12 -5.29 -9.88
C GLY A 104 -9.75 -4.69 -9.48
N ARG A 105 -9.20 -5.16 -8.37
CA ARG A 105 -7.88 -4.77 -7.86
C ARG A 105 -6.82 -4.75 -8.97
N HIS A 106 -5.93 -3.77 -8.94
CA HIS A 106 -4.87 -3.63 -9.94
C HIS A 106 -3.90 -4.82 -9.84
N LYS A 107 -3.70 -5.55 -10.93
CA LYS A 107 -2.83 -6.72 -10.94
C LYS A 107 -1.37 -6.32 -11.10
N ALA A 108 -0.53 -6.78 -10.20
CA ALA A 108 0.93 -6.70 -10.29
C ALA A 108 1.55 -7.95 -9.66
N MET A 109 2.78 -8.30 -10.00
CA MET A 109 3.47 -9.39 -9.30
C MET A 109 3.70 -9.01 -7.83
N ALA A 110 4.10 -7.77 -7.58
CA ALA A 110 4.21 -7.23 -6.24
C ALA A 110 3.90 -5.73 -6.18
N PHE A 111 3.44 -5.29 -5.02
CA PHE A 111 3.31 -3.86 -4.70
C PHE A 111 4.43 -3.43 -3.74
N VAL A 112 5.18 -2.40 -4.11
CA VAL A 112 6.30 -1.84 -3.34
C VAL A 112 5.91 -0.48 -2.76
N GLY A 113 5.69 -0.45 -1.45
CA GLY A 113 5.44 0.78 -0.70
C GLY A 113 6.70 1.35 -0.08
N ILE A 114 7.11 2.52 -0.55
CA ILE A 114 8.29 3.25 -0.06
C ILE A 114 7.83 4.19 1.07
N GLN A 115 8.08 3.78 2.31
CA GLN A 115 7.67 4.52 3.51
C GLN A 115 8.46 5.83 3.62
N THR A 116 7.76 6.96 3.57
CA THR A 116 8.35 8.29 3.59
C THR A 116 7.57 9.25 4.49
N GLY A 117 8.16 10.37 4.88
CA GLY A 117 7.50 11.36 5.76
C GLY A 117 7.67 12.80 5.28
N PHE A 118 7.09 13.74 6.02
CA PHE A 118 7.16 15.17 5.68
C PHE A 118 8.58 15.76 5.77
N ALA A 119 9.46 15.17 6.59
CA ALA A 119 10.88 15.56 6.65
C ALA A 119 11.72 14.99 5.48
N SER A 120 11.17 14.06 4.71
CA SER A 120 11.91 13.28 3.71
C SER A 120 11.82 13.81 2.27
N ALA A 121 11.35 15.04 2.04
CA ALA A 121 11.25 15.59 0.69
C ALA A 121 12.59 15.56 -0.08
N GLY A 122 13.72 15.76 0.61
CA GLY A 122 15.06 15.61 0.02
C GLY A 122 15.37 14.18 -0.41
N ARG A 123 14.96 13.17 0.38
CA ARG A 123 15.14 11.75 0.07
C ARG A 123 14.30 11.34 -1.14
N ARG A 124 13.02 11.73 -1.19
CA ARG A 124 12.17 11.47 -2.36
C ARG A 124 12.77 12.05 -3.65
N ARG A 125 13.29 13.28 -3.61
CA ARG A 125 14.02 13.86 -4.75
C ARG A 125 15.27 13.07 -5.14
N ALA A 126 16.02 12.54 -4.17
CA ALA A 126 17.19 11.71 -4.46
C ALA A 126 16.81 10.37 -5.08
N LEU A 127 15.76 9.72 -4.59
CA LEU A 127 15.18 8.50 -5.17
C LEU A 127 14.73 8.75 -6.60
N ARG A 128 14.01 9.86 -6.84
CA ARG A 128 13.56 10.32 -8.17
C ARG A 128 14.67 10.56 -9.19
N LYS A 129 15.87 10.91 -8.70
CA LYS A 129 17.08 11.12 -9.52
C LYS A 129 17.90 9.84 -9.73
N THR A 130 17.48 8.72 -9.15
CA THR A 130 18.25 7.48 -9.15
C THR A 130 17.42 6.30 -9.63
N TRP A 131 16.90 5.48 -8.74
CA TRP A 131 16.26 4.19 -9.07
C TRP A 131 14.73 4.28 -9.17
N PHE A 132 14.12 5.38 -8.72
CA PHE A 132 12.69 5.64 -8.84
C PHE A 132 12.48 6.72 -9.91
N PRO A 133 11.73 6.49 -11.00
CA PRO A 133 11.56 7.51 -12.04
C PRO A 133 10.81 8.75 -11.54
N SER A 134 11.21 9.94 -11.99
CA SER A 134 10.59 11.22 -11.61
C SER A 134 9.43 11.63 -12.51
N ASP A 135 9.09 10.84 -13.51
CA ASP A 135 8.00 11.14 -14.44
C ASP A 135 7.09 9.93 -14.59
N ARG A 136 5.81 10.19 -14.81
CA ARG A 136 4.78 9.17 -14.91
C ARG A 136 5.10 8.09 -15.95
N GLN A 137 5.63 8.49 -17.11
CA GLN A 137 5.93 7.52 -18.18
C GLN A 137 7.13 6.65 -17.80
N GLY A 138 8.14 7.23 -17.16
CA GLY A 138 9.26 6.51 -16.59
C GLY A 138 8.83 5.50 -15.55
N LEU A 139 7.92 5.89 -14.64
CA LEU A 139 7.38 5.00 -13.62
C LEU A 139 6.61 3.85 -14.26
N LEU A 140 5.69 4.12 -15.18
CA LEU A 140 4.95 3.08 -15.90
C LEU A 140 5.87 2.09 -16.64
N ARG A 141 6.93 2.59 -17.31
CA ARG A 141 7.92 1.72 -17.97
C ARG A 141 8.66 0.84 -16.96
N LEU A 142 9.01 1.38 -15.79
CA LEU A 142 9.64 0.59 -14.73
C LEU A 142 8.68 -0.50 -14.23
N GLU A 143 7.42 -0.14 -14.00
CA GLU A 143 6.40 -1.07 -13.50
C GLU A 143 6.12 -2.19 -14.51
N GLU A 144 5.96 -1.85 -15.78
CA GLU A 144 5.78 -2.81 -16.88
C GLU A 144 6.99 -3.74 -17.03
N ALA A 145 8.21 -3.18 -17.01
CA ALA A 145 9.44 -3.97 -17.20
C ALA A 145 9.74 -4.92 -16.03
N THR A 146 9.28 -4.59 -14.82
CA THR A 146 9.58 -5.38 -13.61
C THR A 146 8.39 -6.22 -13.13
N GLY A 147 7.18 -5.92 -13.58
CA GLY A 147 5.94 -6.45 -13.03
C GLY A 147 5.62 -5.95 -11.62
N LEU A 148 6.35 -4.95 -11.12
CA LEU A 148 6.21 -4.40 -9.76
C LEU A 148 5.51 -3.05 -9.83
N ALA A 149 4.53 -2.80 -8.97
CA ALA A 149 3.96 -1.46 -8.79
C ALA A 149 4.68 -0.72 -7.66
N PHE A 150 4.96 0.58 -7.79
CA PHE A 150 5.70 1.35 -6.78
C PHE A 150 4.99 2.64 -6.38
N ARG A 151 4.84 2.90 -5.07
CA ARG A 151 4.33 4.20 -4.58
C ARG A 151 5.10 4.69 -3.36
N PHE A 152 5.26 5.99 -3.25
CA PHE A 152 5.61 6.63 -1.97
C PHE A 152 4.43 6.55 -1.02
N VAL A 153 4.63 6.02 0.18
CA VAL A 153 3.58 5.83 1.18
C VAL A 153 3.74 6.86 2.28
N ILE A 154 2.75 7.73 2.42
CA ILE A 154 2.76 8.84 3.38
C ILE A 154 1.37 9.06 3.98
N GLY A 155 1.34 9.37 5.26
CA GLY A 155 0.14 9.78 5.98
C GLY A 155 -0.16 11.28 5.82
N LYS A 156 -0.93 11.82 6.75
CA LYS A 156 -1.30 13.24 6.85
C LYS A 156 -0.65 13.93 8.03
N THR A 157 -0.69 15.25 8.04
CA THR A 157 -0.32 16.10 9.18
C THR A 157 -1.31 17.25 9.32
N ASN A 158 -1.46 17.77 10.54
CA ASN A 158 -2.28 18.95 10.80
C ASN A 158 -1.62 20.27 10.34
N ASP A 159 -0.33 20.24 10.00
CA ASP A 159 0.39 21.37 9.43
C ASP A 159 -0.07 21.64 7.99
N LYS A 160 -0.85 22.71 7.82
CA LYS A 160 -1.43 23.11 6.53
C LYS A 160 -0.37 23.42 5.47
N SER A 161 0.78 23.96 5.86
CA SER A 161 1.87 24.29 4.93
C SER A 161 2.52 23.02 4.37
N LYS A 162 2.80 22.06 5.26
CA LYS A 162 3.32 20.74 4.86
C LYS A 162 2.34 19.97 3.98
N MET A 163 1.05 20.00 4.30
CA MET A 163 0.02 19.39 3.45
C MET A 163 -0.09 20.08 2.09
N ALA A 164 0.00 21.41 2.02
CA ALA A 164 0.00 22.14 0.75
C ALA A 164 1.24 21.87 -0.10
N ALA A 165 2.41 21.68 0.52
CA ALA A 165 3.61 21.24 -0.18
C ALA A 165 3.47 19.81 -0.72
N LEU A 166 2.91 18.88 0.06
CA LEU A 166 2.65 17.52 -0.36
C LEU A 166 1.65 17.46 -1.53
N ARG A 167 0.56 18.23 -1.50
CA ARG A 167 -0.41 18.27 -2.61
C ARG A 167 0.24 18.69 -3.92
N ARG A 168 1.08 19.74 -3.89
CA ARG A 168 1.85 20.17 -5.07
C ARG A 168 2.78 19.08 -5.58
N GLU A 169 3.43 18.35 -4.68
CA GLU A 169 4.29 17.23 -5.06
C GLU A 169 3.50 16.06 -5.67
N VAL A 170 2.30 15.75 -5.14
CA VAL A 170 1.41 14.73 -5.70
C VAL A 170 0.92 15.13 -7.09
N GLU A 171 0.53 16.38 -7.28
CA GLU A 171 0.12 16.92 -8.59
C GLU A 171 1.28 16.89 -9.61
N GLU A 172 2.51 17.12 -9.17
CA GLU A 172 3.70 17.13 -10.04
C GLU A 172 4.13 15.73 -10.48
N TYR A 173 4.15 14.76 -9.55
CA TYR A 173 4.79 13.45 -9.78
C TYR A 173 3.82 12.29 -9.95
N ASP A 174 2.60 12.40 -9.39
CA ASP A 174 1.58 11.36 -9.43
C ASP A 174 2.09 9.96 -9.00
N ASP A 175 2.86 9.87 -7.92
CA ASP A 175 3.54 8.64 -7.49
C ASP A 175 3.28 8.23 -6.02
N PHE A 176 2.16 8.68 -5.42
CA PHE A 176 1.87 8.52 -3.99
C PHE A 176 0.71 7.57 -3.64
N MET A 177 0.84 6.88 -2.52
CA MET A 177 -0.26 6.31 -1.75
C MET A 177 -0.44 7.13 -0.47
N LEU A 178 -1.51 7.91 -0.41
CA LEU A 178 -1.86 8.78 0.70
C LEU A 178 -2.75 8.01 1.68
N LEU A 179 -2.29 7.87 2.92
CA LEU A 179 -3.02 7.15 3.98
C LEU A 179 -3.70 8.14 4.93
N ASP A 180 -4.92 7.84 5.36
CA ASP A 180 -5.63 8.63 6.38
C ASP A 180 -5.15 8.36 7.82
N ILE A 181 -3.85 8.48 8.05
CA ILE A 181 -3.20 8.32 9.35
C ILE A 181 -2.26 9.49 9.63
N GLU A 182 -2.24 9.98 10.86
CA GLU A 182 -1.32 11.06 11.24
C GLU A 182 0.13 10.56 11.30
N GLU A 183 1.04 11.27 10.62
CA GLU A 183 2.47 10.98 10.62
C GLU A 183 3.11 11.30 11.97
N GLU A 184 3.60 10.26 12.64
CA GLU A 184 4.35 10.37 13.88
C GLU A 184 5.30 9.16 14.00
N TYR A 185 6.50 9.37 14.54
CA TYR A 185 7.49 8.30 14.69
C TYR A 185 6.98 7.14 15.57
N SER A 186 6.29 7.48 16.67
CA SER A 186 5.64 6.53 17.57
C SER A 186 4.52 5.72 16.90
N LYS A 187 3.98 6.21 15.76
CA LYS A 187 2.87 5.60 15.02
C LYS A 187 3.33 4.80 13.79
N LEU A 188 4.63 4.56 13.60
CA LEU A 188 5.16 3.77 12.49
C LEU A 188 4.52 2.36 12.36
N PRO A 189 4.25 1.61 13.45
CA PRO A 189 3.54 0.34 13.35
C PRO A 189 2.13 0.50 12.74
N TYR A 190 1.37 1.50 13.18
CA TYR A 190 0.03 1.78 12.64
C TYR A 190 0.08 2.20 11.17
N LYS A 191 1.07 2.99 10.77
CA LYS A 191 1.28 3.36 9.36
C LYS A 191 1.59 2.13 8.50
N THR A 192 2.45 1.24 9.01
CA THR A 192 2.79 -0.02 8.32
C THR A 192 1.57 -0.91 8.16
N LEU A 193 0.74 -1.03 9.19
CA LEU A 193 -0.52 -1.78 9.12
C LEU A 193 -1.50 -1.14 8.11
N ALA A 194 -1.67 0.18 8.16
CA ALA A 194 -2.53 0.92 7.24
C ALA A 194 -2.06 0.77 5.78
N PHE A 195 -0.73 0.78 5.56
CA PHE A 195 -0.12 0.49 4.27
C PHE A 195 -0.50 -0.90 3.75
N PHE A 196 -0.30 -1.97 4.54
CA PHE A 196 -0.61 -3.32 4.09
C PHE A 196 -2.10 -3.50 3.81
N LYS A 197 -2.97 -2.92 4.65
CA LYS A 197 -4.43 -2.91 4.41
C LYS A 197 -4.78 -2.20 3.10
N ALA A 198 -4.24 -1.00 2.88
CA ALA A 198 -4.48 -0.22 1.67
C ALA A 198 -3.96 -0.95 0.41
N ALA A 199 -2.73 -1.45 0.48
CA ALA A 199 -2.12 -2.17 -0.63
C ALA A 199 -2.91 -3.42 -0.99
N TYR A 200 -3.35 -4.20 0.00
CA TYR A 200 -4.20 -5.36 -0.22
C TYR A 200 -5.56 -4.98 -0.81
N ALA A 201 -6.18 -3.89 -0.37
CA ALA A 201 -7.46 -3.44 -0.92
C ALA A 201 -7.35 -2.96 -2.39
N LEU A 202 -6.20 -2.44 -2.80
CA LEU A 202 -6.03 -1.78 -4.10
C LEU A 202 -5.34 -2.65 -5.16
N PHE A 203 -4.43 -3.54 -4.75
CA PHE A 203 -3.59 -4.32 -5.63
C PHE A 203 -3.81 -5.82 -5.42
N ASP A 204 -4.02 -6.57 -6.50
CA ASP A 204 -4.03 -8.03 -6.51
C ASP A 204 -2.61 -8.50 -6.82
N SER A 205 -1.82 -8.66 -5.75
CA SER A 205 -0.39 -8.95 -5.81
C SER A 205 -0.02 -10.19 -5.02
N GLU A 206 0.96 -10.94 -5.53
CA GLU A 206 1.56 -12.07 -4.82
C GLU A 206 2.45 -11.59 -3.67
N PHE A 207 3.11 -10.45 -3.78
CA PHE A 207 3.89 -9.89 -2.68
C PHE A 207 3.52 -8.44 -2.37
N TYR A 208 3.54 -8.11 -1.08
CA TYR A 208 3.53 -6.73 -0.60
C TYR A 208 4.87 -6.43 0.04
N VAL A 209 5.58 -5.45 -0.51
CA VAL A 209 6.93 -5.08 -0.14
C VAL A 209 6.91 -3.74 0.57
N LYS A 210 7.41 -3.72 1.79
CA LYS A 210 7.72 -2.48 2.49
C LYS A 210 9.19 -2.13 2.24
N ALA A 211 9.47 -0.88 1.87
CA ALA A 211 10.82 -0.34 1.76
C ALA A 211 10.91 1.02 2.48
N ASP A 212 12.05 1.36 3.08
CA ASP A 212 12.31 2.73 3.58
C ASP A 212 12.80 3.65 2.44
N ASP A 213 12.66 4.96 2.64
CA ASP A 213 13.11 5.99 1.69
C ASP A 213 14.61 6.35 1.78
N ASP A 214 15.37 5.65 2.64
CA ASP A 214 16.82 5.82 2.82
C ASP A 214 17.64 4.59 2.42
N ILE A 215 17.11 3.79 1.48
CA ILE A 215 17.84 2.68 0.85
C ILE A 215 18.09 2.93 -0.64
N TYR A 216 19.07 2.23 -1.19
CA TYR A 216 19.25 2.10 -2.64
C TYR A 216 18.68 0.77 -3.11
N LEU A 217 17.60 0.80 -3.90
CA LEU A 217 16.94 -0.39 -4.41
C LEU A 217 17.35 -0.67 -5.86
N ARG A 218 17.42 -1.94 -6.21
CA ARG A 218 17.57 -2.43 -7.59
C ARG A 218 16.29 -3.14 -8.04
N PRO A 219 15.33 -2.42 -8.67
CA PRO A 219 14.04 -2.99 -9.07
C PRO A 219 14.14 -4.25 -9.94
N ASP A 220 15.13 -4.29 -10.85
CA ASP A 220 15.43 -5.45 -11.70
C ASP A 220 15.72 -6.70 -10.86
N ARG A 221 16.55 -6.56 -9.83
CA ARG A 221 16.93 -7.68 -8.96
C ARG A 221 15.84 -8.05 -7.98
N LEU A 222 15.07 -7.09 -7.51
CA LEU A 222 13.89 -7.37 -6.68
C LEU A 222 12.86 -8.18 -7.48
N SER A 223 12.60 -7.80 -8.73
CA SER A 223 11.68 -8.53 -9.61
C SER A 223 12.10 -9.98 -9.78
N LEU A 224 13.36 -10.23 -10.14
CA LEU A 224 13.91 -11.59 -10.28
C LEU A 224 13.84 -12.41 -8.99
N LEU A 225 14.08 -11.77 -7.84
CA LEU A 225 13.96 -12.43 -6.54
C LEU A 225 12.52 -12.86 -6.28
N LEU A 226 11.54 -11.99 -6.54
CA LEU A 226 10.13 -12.27 -6.24
C LEU A 226 9.56 -13.31 -7.21
N ALA A 227 9.90 -13.23 -8.50
CA ALA A 227 9.49 -14.19 -9.55
C ALA A 227 10.06 -15.61 -9.37
N LYS A 228 11.03 -15.81 -8.47
CA LYS A 228 11.61 -17.13 -8.22
C LYS A 228 10.55 -18.11 -7.73
N GLU A 229 10.42 -19.25 -8.39
CA GLU A 229 9.53 -20.33 -7.95
C GLU A 229 9.94 -20.86 -6.56
N ARG A 230 8.95 -21.14 -5.72
CA ARG A 230 9.12 -21.63 -4.36
C ARG A 230 8.18 -22.79 -4.12
N SER A 231 8.65 -23.79 -3.37
CA SER A 231 7.83 -24.93 -2.94
C SER A 231 6.69 -24.52 -2.00
N HIS A 232 6.85 -23.40 -1.30
CA HIS A 232 5.84 -22.82 -0.43
C HIS A 232 5.48 -21.42 -0.95
N THR A 233 4.21 -21.23 -1.28
CA THR A 233 3.67 -19.92 -1.70
C THR A 233 3.69 -18.91 -0.55
N GLN A 234 3.76 -19.38 0.70
CA GLN A 234 3.81 -18.56 1.91
C GLN A 234 5.23 -18.24 2.34
N THR A 235 5.76 -17.12 1.84
CA THR A 235 7.14 -16.70 2.13
C THR A 235 7.20 -15.28 2.69
N TYR A 236 7.80 -15.15 3.87
CA TYR A 236 8.30 -13.89 4.40
C TYR A 236 9.78 -13.74 4.02
N ILE A 237 10.12 -12.68 3.28
CA ILE A 237 11.44 -12.46 2.68
C ILE A 237 12.04 -11.18 3.23
N GLY A 238 13.26 -11.28 3.73
CA GLY A 238 14.06 -10.14 4.13
C GLY A 238 15.42 -10.59 4.65
N CYS A 239 16.25 -9.64 5.05
CA CYS A 239 17.48 -9.95 5.76
C CYS A 239 17.11 -10.34 7.19
N MET A 240 17.11 -11.63 7.50
CA MET A 240 16.63 -12.16 8.78
C MET A 240 17.64 -11.94 9.90
N LYS A 241 17.14 -11.62 11.10
CA LYS A 241 17.94 -11.44 12.31
C LYS A 241 17.21 -11.95 13.54
N LYS A 242 17.98 -12.17 14.58
CA LYS A 242 17.53 -12.16 15.97
C LYS A 242 18.33 -11.11 16.75
N GLY A 243 17.86 -10.74 17.93
CA GLY A 243 18.54 -9.77 18.78
C GLY A 243 17.87 -9.61 20.12
N PRO A 244 18.56 -8.98 21.08
CA PRO A 244 18.06 -8.85 22.44
C PRO A 244 16.80 -7.98 22.48
N VAL A 245 15.88 -8.33 23.38
CA VAL A 245 14.80 -7.42 23.78
C VAL A 245 15.41 -6.32 24.64
N PHE A 246 15.15 -5.06 24.29
CA PHE A 246 15.73 -3.92 24.99
C PHE A 246 14.89 -3.58 26.22
N THR A 247 15.41 -3.88 27.41
CA THR A 247 14.70 -3.71 28.69
C THR A 247 15.10 -2.43 29.46
N ASP A 248 16.10 -1.68 28.98
CA ASP A 248 16.50 -0.41 29.60
C ASP A 248 15.69 0.76 29.00
N PRO A 249 14.91 1.51 29.80
CA PRO A 249 14.11 2.67 29.37
C PRO A 249 14.90 3.79 28.68
N LYS A 250 16.23 3.83 28.84
CA LYS A 250 17.10 4.83 28.22
C LYS A 250 17.46 4.50 26.77
N LEU A 251 17.23 3.26 26.34
CA LEU A 251 17.56 2.82 24.98
C LEU A 251 16.44 3.23 24.01
N LYS A 252 16.84 3.63 22.80
CA LYS A 252 15.94 4.09 21.73
C LYS A 252 14.79 3.11 21.42
N TRP A 253 15.06 1.82 21.58
CA TRP A 253 14.15 0.72 21.24
C TRP A 253 13.64 -0.03 22.46
N TYR A 254 13.60 0.63 23.62
CA TYR A 254 13.03 0.07 24.85
C TYR A 254 11.64 -0.53 24.62
N GLU A 255 11.44 -1.76 25.10
CA GLU A 255 10.18 -2.49 25.01
C GLU A 255 9.53 -2.62 26.40
N PRO A 256 8.49 -1.81 26.71
CA PRO A 256 7.81 -1.85 28.00
C PRO A 256 7.14 -3.19 28.31
N LEU A 257 6.76 -3.98 27.29
CA LEU A 257 6.15 -5.30 27.44
C LEU A 257 7.17 -6.45 27.28
N SER A 258 8.45 -6.18 27.53
CA SER A 258 9.54 -7.15 27.38
C SER A 258 9.32 -8.48 28.10
N TYR A 259 8.58 -8.49 29.21
CA TYR A 259 8.22 -9.70 29.96
C TYR A 259 7.40 -10.71 29.14
N LEU A 260 6.69 -10.27 28.09
CA LEU A 260 5.94 -11.14 27.18
C LEU A 260 6.83 -11.79 26.10
N LEU A 261 7.99 -11.19 25.81
CA LEU A 261 8.86 -11.56 24.69
C LEU A 261 10.06 -12.41 25.11
N GLY A 262 10.41 -12.38 26.40
CA GLY A 262 11.63 -13.02 26.91
C GLY A 262 12.88 -12.20 26.59
N ASN A 263 14.04 -12.88 26.49
CA ASN A 263 15.33 -12.21 26.37
C ASN A 263 15.73 -11.85 24.92
N GLU A 264 15.11 -12.50 23.93
CA GLU A 264 15.46 -12.37 22.51
C GLU A 264 14.20 -12.26 21.66
N TYR A 265 14.20 -11.35 20.69
CA TYR A 265 13.12 -11.29 19.69
C TYR A 265 13.11 -12.56 18.82
N PHE A 266 11.91 -12.94 18.36
CA PHE A 266 11.74 -13.98 17.34
C PHE A 266 12.48 -13.61 16.04
N LEU A 267 12.75 -14.59 15.19
CA LEU A 267 13.43 -14.37 13.90
C LEU A 267 12.57 -13.46 13.00
N HIS A 268 13.10 -12.29 12.63
CA HIS A 268 12.38 -11.30 11.82
C HIS A 268 13.32 -10.59 10.83
N ALA A 269 12.77 -9.94 9.80
CA ALA A 269 13.59 -9.18 8.86
C ALA A 269 14.02 -7.82 9.45
N TYR A 270 15.17 -7.31 9.02
CA TYR A 270 15.52 -5.92 9.24
C TYR A 270 14.48 -4.97 8.64
N GLY A 271 14.19 -3.88 9.36
CA GLY A 271 13.20 -2.87 9.00
C GLY A 271 13.33 -2.26 7.59
N PRO A 272 14.53 -1.97 7.04
CA PRO A 272 14.67 -1.23 5.79
C PRO A 272 13.93 -1.80 4.58
N ILE A 273 13.87 -3.13 4.44
CA ILE A 273 13.10 -3.77 3.38
C ILE A 273 12.70 -5.20 3.75
N TYR A 274 11.45 -5.54 3.47
CA TYR A 274 10.94 -6.92 3.51
C TYR A 274 9.71 -7.09 2.61
N ALA A 275 9.50 -8.30 2.14
CA ALA A 275 8.33 -8.72 1.38
C ALA A 275 7.59 -9.80 2.17
N PHE A 276 6.26 -9.76 2.17
CA PHE A 276 5.45 -10.67 2.97
C PHE A 276 4.32 -11.30 2.16
N PHE A 277 4.05 -12.58 2.46
CA PHE A 277 2.85 -13.29 2.05
C PHE A 277 2.26 -14.12 3.23
N ARG A 278 1.03 -13.77 3.60
CA ARG A 278 0.04 -14.46 4.48
C ARG A 278 0.44 -14.87 5.92
N MET A 279 -0.63 -15.00 6.72
CA MET A 279 -0.71 -15.34 8.16
C MET A 279 -0.25 -16.78 8.47
N PHE A 280 -0.02 -17.11 9.76
CA PHE A 280 0.31 -18.50 10.15
C PHE A 280 -0.86 -19.43 9.81
N SER A 281 -0.57 -20.72 9.64
CA SER A 281 -1.59 -21.74 9.35
C SER A 281 -2.58 -21.93 10.50
N ASN A 282 -2.14 -21.72 11.74
CA ASN A 282 -2.99 -21.74 12.92
C ASN A 282 -3.47 -20.32 13.23
N GLU A 283 -4.78 -20.18 13.35
CA GLU A 283 -5.43 -18.88 13.57
C GLU A 283 -5.08 -18.32 14.96
N ASP A 284 -5.16 -19.14 16.00
CA ASP A 284 -4.80 -18.80 17.38
C ASP A 284 -3.35 -18.32 17.53
N VAL A 285 -2.39 -19.00 16.89
CA VAL A 285 -0.98 -18.57 16.85
C VAL A 285 -0.83 -17.25 16.09
N THR A 286 -1.60 -17.05 15.02
CA THR A 286 -1.58 -15.77 14.30
C THR A 286 -2.11 -14.63 15.15
N ILE A 287 -3.26 -14.83 15.78
CA ILE A 287 -3.85 -13.82 16.66
C ILE A 287 -2.91 -13.55 17.82
N GLY A 288 -2.36 -14.58 18.47
CA GLY A 288 -1.37 -14.43 19.54
C GLY A 288 -0.15 -13.61 19.12
N ALA A 289 0.44 -13.91 17.96
CA ALA A 289 1.56 -13.15 17.42
C ALA A 289 1.21 -11.69 17.11
N TRP A 290 -0.02 -11.42 16.67
CA TRP A 290 -0.52 -10.06 16.47
C TRP A 290 -0.78 -9.34 17.79
N MET A 291 -1.32 -10.02 18.80
CA MET A 291 -1.56 -9.46 20.14
C MET A 291 -0.26 -9.04 20.81
N LEU A 292 0.86 -9.76 20.60
CA LEU A 292 2.18 -9.31 21.05
C LEU A 292 2.61 -7.97 20.43
N ALA A 293 2.18 -7.69 19.21
CA ALA A 293 2.50 -6.44 18.51
C ALA A 293 1.49 -5.31 18.80
N MET A 294 0.36 -5.63 19.45
CA MET A 294 -0.64 -4.65 19.82
C MET A 294 -0.47 -4.25 21.28
N ASN A 295 -0.73 -2.98 21.59
CA ASN A 295 -0.64 -2.46 22.96
C ASN A 295 -1.87 -2.88 23.79
N VAL A 296 -2.06 -4.19 23.95
CA VAL A 296 -3.18 -4.82 24.66
C VAL A 296 -2.72 -5.41 25.99
N ASN A 297 -3.61 -5.42 26.98
CA ASN A 297 -3.35 -6.11 28.24
C ASN A 297 -3.53 -7.61 28.05
N HIS A 298 -2.58 -8.40 28.54
CA HIS A 298 -2.63 -9.85 28.49
C HIS A 298 -3.08 -10.38 29.85
N GLU A 299 -4.21 -11.08 29.87
CA GLU A 299 -4.77 -11.70 31.07
C GLU A 299 -4.82 -13.21 30.88
N ASN A 300 -4.31 -13.96 31.86
CA ASN A 300 -4.38 -15.41 31.87
C ASN A 300 -5.52 -15.85 32.79
N LEU A 301 -6.61 -16.35 32.20
CA LEU A 301 -7.78 -16.85 32.94
C LEU A 301 -7.97 -18.35 32.71
N HIS A 302 -7.50 -19.15 33.67
CA HIS A 302 -7.55 -20.62 33.59
C HIS A 302 -8.96 -21.21 33.49
N ALA A 303 -9.99 -20.48 33.94
CA ALA A 303 -11.38 -20.89 33.80
C ALA A 303 -11.83 -21.07 32.33
N LEU A 304 -11.09 -20.52 31.35
CA LEU A 304 -11.35 -20.69 29.92
C LEU A 304 -10.74 -21.97 29.33
N CYS A 305 -10.01 -22.76 30.12
CA CYS A 305 -9.27 -23.94 29.65
C CYS A 305 -9.36 -25.15 30.59
N GLU A 306 -10.49 -25.33 31.26
CA GLU A 306 -10.67 -26.42 32.22
C GLU A 306 -10.93 -27.77 31.53
N PRO A 307 -10.42 -28.90 32.06
CA PRO A 307 -10.68 -30.23 31.50
C PRO A 307 -12.06 -30.80 31.88
N ASP A 308 -12.72 -30.22 32.89
CA ASP A 308 -14.08 -30.57 33.31
C ASP A 308 -14.78 -29.35 33.91
N CYS A 309 -16.11 -29.40 34.08
CA CYS A 309 -16.85 -28.33 34.72
C CYS A 309 -16.50 -28.23 36.20
N THR A 310 -16.21 -27.01 36.63
CA THR A 310 -16.02 -26.62 38.03
C THR A 310 -16.96 -25.47 38.35
N GLN A 311 -17.03 -25.06 39.61
CA GLN A 311 -17.87 -23.93 40.01
C GLN A 311 -17.46 -22.60 39.35
N SER A 312 -16.22 -22.50 38.89
CA SER A 312 -15.65 -21.32 38.24
C SER A 312 -15.34 -21.52 36.76
N SER A 313 -15.52 -22.72 36.20
CA SER A 313 -15.20 -22.99 34.79
C SER A 313 -16.11 -22.17 33.88
N ILE A 314 -15.51 -21.57 32.85
CA ILE A 314 -16.21 -20.81 31.80
C ILE A 314 -16.25 -21.64 30.50
N ALA A 315 -15.15 -22.31 30.15
CA ALA A 315 -15.07 -23.18 28.99
C ALA A 315 -14.34 -24.48 29.31
N VAL A 316 -14.85 -25.59 28.76
CA VAL A 316 -14.34 -26.95 29.01
C VAL A 316 -13.92 -27.59 27.70
N TRP A 317 -12.69 -28.08 27.64
CA TRP A 317 -12.14 -28.76 26.45
C TRP A 317 -10.98 -29.70 26.83
N ASP A 318 -10.57 -30.56 25.90
CA ASP A 318 -9.59 -31.62 26.13
C ASP A 318 -8.24 -31.39 25.41
N ILE A 319 -7.90 -30.17 24.96
CA ILE A 319 -6.57 -29.89 24.37
C ILE A 319 -5.46 -30.21 25.41
N PRO A 320 -4.34 -30.85 25.01
CA PRO A 320 -3.94 -31.21 23.63
C PRO A 320 -4.42 -32.59 23.16
N LYS A 321 -5.22 -33.32 23.95
CA LYS A 321 -5.70 -34.67 23.59
C LYS A 321 -6.58 -34.66 22.34
N CYS A 322 -7.40 -33.62 22.19
CA CYS A 322 -8.29 -33.38 21.05
C CYS A 322 -8.28 -31.87 20.71
N SER A 323 -8.66 -31.46 19.50
CA SER A 323 -8.72 -30.03 19.08
C SER A 323 -9.85 -29.21 19.74
N GLY A 324 -10.34 -29.66 20.90
CA GLY A 324 -11.57 -29.25 21.57
C GLY A 324 -11.99 -30.34 22.55
N LEU A 325 -13.29 -30.62 22.69
CA LEU A 325 -13.76 -31.82 23.39
C LEU A 325 -13.52 -33.08 22.53
N CYS A 326 -13.12 -34.18 23.16
CA CYS A 326 -13.11 -35.49 22.51
C CYS A 326 -14.55 -36.00 22.34
N HIS A 327 -14.90 -36.47 21.13
CA HIS A 327 -16.28 -36.88 20.77
C HIS A 327 -17.32 -35.82 21.14
N PRO A 328 -17.20 -34.60 20.60
CA PRO A 328 -17.97 -33.44 21.03
C PRO A 328 -19.48 -33.67 20.98
N GLU A 329 -19.97 -34.40 19.97
CA GLU A 329 -21.38 -34.75 19.79
C GLU A 329 -21.98 -35.55 20.96
N VAL A 330 -21.15 -36.33 21.66
CA VAL A 330 -21.55 -37.08 22.87
C VAL A 330 -21.22 -36.29 24.12
N LYS A 331 -19.98 -35.79 24.23
CA LYS A 331 -19.45 -35.21 25.46
C LYS A 331 -20.15 -33.90 25.83
N MET A 332 -20.56 -33.08 24.85
CA MET A 332 -21.36 -31.88 25.14
C MET A 332 -22.70 -32.23 25.82
N LEU A 333 -23.40 -33.25 25.35
CA LEU A 333 -24.67 -33.70 25.93
C LEU A 333 -24.47 -34.25 27.35
N GLN A 334 -23.41 -35.03 27.57
CA GLN A 334 -23.05 -35.56 28.88
C GLN A 334 -22.69 -34.45 29.88
N LEU A 335 -21.90 -33.45 29.46
CA LEU A 335 -21.57 -32.30 30.29
C LEU A 335 -22.82 -31.51 30.65
N HIS A 336 -23.70 -31.23 29.67
CA HIS A 336 -24.92 -30.47 29.91
C HIS A 336 -25.93 -31.16 30.86
N GLN A 337 -25.86 -32.49 31.03
CA GLN A 337 -26.66 -33.21 32.01
C GLN A 337 -26.18 -33.03 33.47
N ARG A 338 -24.94 -32.58 33.67
CA ARG A 338 -24.37 -32.36 35.01
C ARG A 338 -24.84 -31.02 35.55
N GLU A 339 -25.39 -31.02 36.77
CA GLU A 339 -25.91 -29.82 37.43
C GLU A 339 -24.87 -28.69 37.53
N ILE A 340 -23.61 -29.05 37.83
CA ILE A 340 -22.48 -28.10 37.92
C ILE A 340 -22.20 -27.38 36.60
N CYS A 341 -22.46 -28.02 35.44
CA CYS A 341 -22.27 -27.41 34.13
C CYS A 341 -23.51 -26.63 33.67
N SER A 342 -24.72 -27.13 33.98
CA SER A 342 -25.97 -26.59 33.46
C SER A 342 -26.57 -25.48 34.33
N GLY A 343 -25.97 -25.20 35.49
CA GLY A 343 -26.48 -24.22 36.45
C GLY A 343 -27.85 -24.59 37.02
N ARG A 344 -28.24 -25.87 36.98
CA ARG A 344 -29.47 -26.34 37.61
C ARG A 344 -29.21 -26.44 39.11
N SER A 345 -29.51 -25.37 39.84
CA SER A 345 -29.76 -25.52 41.28
C SER A 345 -31.03 -26.35 41.45
N THR A 346 -30.94 -27.45 42.18
CA THR A 346 -32.12 -28.15 42.69
C THR A 346 -32.80 -27.28 43.75
N SER A 347 -33.52 -26.24 43.34
CA SER A 347 -34.56 -25.64 44.18
C SER A 347 -35.84 -26.47 44.06
N ALA A 348 -35.83 -27.67 44.64
CA ALA A 348 -37.02 -28.48 44.89
C ALA A 348 -36.71 -29.65 45.85
N ALA A 349 -36.55 -29.35 47.13
CA ALA A 349 -36.86 -30.28 48.22
C ALA A 349 -36.88 -29.49 49.54
N ASP A 350 -38.06 -28.97 49.89
CA ASP A 350 -38.57 -28.87 51.26
C ASP A 350 -40.04 -28.44 51.12
N GLY A 351 -40.90 -29.45 51.00
CA GLY A 351 -42.36 -29.35 51.06
C GLY A 351 -42.87 -30.12 52.26
#